data_AF-A0A970ULW1-F1
#
_entry.id   AF-A0A970ULW1-F1
#
_cell.length_a   1.000
_cell.length_b   1.000
_cell.length_c   1.000
_cell.angle_alpha   90.00
_cell.angle_beta   90.00
_cell.angle_gamma   90.00
#
_symmetry.space_group_name_H-M   'P 1'
#
loop_
_entity.id
_entity.type
_entity.pdbx_description
1 polymer ?
#
loop_
_entity_poly.entity_id
_entity_poly.type
_entity_poly.pdbx_seq_one_letter_code
_entity_poly.pdbx_strand_id
1 'polypeptide(L)' 'FVWFTDGKGWLSARHNLEETFDVMEHIYCINDLEKGIMSKLFI' A
#
# COMPACT_ATOMS: atom_id res chain seq x y z
N PHE A 1 8.10 2.26 -7.25
CA PHE A 1 6.76 2.86 -7.27
C PHE A 1 6.19 2.79 -5.86
N VAL A 2 5.37 3.78 -5.45
CA VAL A 2 4.69 3.78 -4.15
C VAL A 2 3.19 3.63 -4.40
N TRP A 3 2.55 2.68 -3.72
CA TRP A 3 1.12 2.41 -3.85
C TRP A 3 0.40 2.68 -2.54
N PHE A 4 -0.70 3.43 -2.62
CA PHE A 4 -1.60 3.68 -1.49
C PHE A 4 -2.91 2.93 -1.63
N THR A 5 -3.35 2.29 -0.56
CA THR A 5 -4.58 1.48 -0.49
C THR A 5 -5.48 1.93 0.66
N ASP A 6 -6.79 1.73 0.51
CA ASP A 6 -7.79 1.88 1.57
C ASP A 6 -7.74 0.76 2.63
N GLY A 7 -6.82 -0.19 2.49
CA GLY A 7 -6.54 -1.28 3.42
C GLY A 7 -7.41 -2.53 3.19
N LYS A 8 -8.73 -2.41 3.04
CA LYS A 8 -9.62 -3.59 2.89
C LYS A 8 -10.13 -3.82 1.47
N GLY A 9 -10.15 -2.79 0.61
CA GLY A 9 -10.68 -2.89 -0.75
C GLY A 9 -9.93 -3.88 -1.63
N TRP A 10 -8.65 -4.14 -1.36
CA TRP A 10 -7.86 -5.10 -2.12
C TRP A 10 -8.26 -6.56 -1.88
N LEU A 11 -8.95 -6.90 -0.77
CA LEU A 11 -9.30 -8.29 -0.46
C LEU A 11 -10.22 -8.92 -1.52
N SER A 12 -11.12 -8.13 -2.10
CA SER A 12 -12.00 -8.59 -3.19
C SER A 12 -11.28 -8.70 -4.54
N ALA A 13 -10.17 -7.97 -4.72
CA ALA A 13 -9.34 -7.97 -5.92
C ALA A 13 -8.05 -8.80 -5.77
N ARG A 14 -7.86 -9.47 -4.63
CA ARG A 14 -6.60 -10.11 -4.23
C ARG A 14 -6.07 -11.03 -5.32
N HIS A 15 -6.92 -11.87 -5.90
CA HIS A 15 -6.48 -12.82 -6.92
C HIS A 15 -5.85 -12.17 -8.15
N ASN A 16 -6.31 -10.96 -8.52
CA ASN A 16 -5.79 -10.24 -9.69
C ASN A 16 -4.55 -9.40 -9.37
N LEU A 17 -4.26 -9.16 -8.09
CA LEU A 17 -3.23 -8.23 -7.64
C LEU A 17 -2.16 -8.92 -6.78
N GLU A 18 -2.31 -10.21 -6.48
CA GLU A 18 -1.44 -10.99 -5.60
C GLU A 18 0.03 -10.89 -6.02
N GLU A 19 0.33 -11.12 -7.30
CA GLU A 19 1.69 -10.98 -7.84
C GLU A 19 2.25 -9.56 -7.66
N THR A 20 1.39 -8.53 -7.77
CA THR A 20 1.80 -7.14 -7.58
C THR A 20 2.08 -6.85 -6.11
N PHE A 21 1.25 -7.35 -5.19
CA PHE A 21 1.46 -7.18 -3.75
C PHE A 21 2.68 -7.94 -3.23
N ASP A 22 2.98 -9.11 -3.79
CA ASP A 22 4.10 -9.96 -3.33
C ASP A 22 5.48 -9.36 -3.65
N VAL A 23 5.61 -8.57 -4.73
CA VAL A 23 6.89 -8.01 -5.18
C VAL A 23 7.05 -6.51 -4.92
N MET A 24 6.00 -5.84 -4.46
CA MET A 24 6.02 -4.38 -4.29
C MET A 24 6.45 -4.00 -2.87
N GLU A 25 7.58 -3.30 -2.79
CA GLU A 25 8.24 -2.92 -1.53
C GLU A 25 7.51 -1.79 -0.77
N HIS A 26 6.82 -0.91 -1.49
CA HIS A 26 6.25 0.33 -0.96
C HIS A 26 4.73 0.37 -1.07
N ILE A 27 4.07 -0.39 -0.21
CA ILE A 27 2.61 -0.46 -0.11
C ILE A 27 2.17 0.06 1.24
N TYR A 28 1.29 1.05 1.25
CA TYR A 28 0.85 1.71 2.47
C TYR A 28 -0.66 1.91 2.49
N CYS A 29 -1.26 1.78 3.67
CA CYS A 29 -2.68 2.03 3.86
C CYS A 29 -2.95 3.46 4.38
N ILE A 30 -4.22 3.87 4.42
CA ILE A 30 -4.63 5.18 4.96
C ILE A 30 -4.12 5.41 6.39
N ASN A 31 -4.11 4.38 7.24
CA ASN A 31 -3.58 4.50 8.60
C ASN A 31 -2.06 4.76 8.62
N ASP A 32 -1.30 4.31 7.62
CA ASP A 32 0.13 4.66 7.51
C ASP A 32 0.31 6.12 7.08
N LEU A 33 -0.58 6.62 6.21
CA LEU A 33 -0.63 8.04 5.85
C LEU A 33 -0.88 8.92 7.08
N GLU A 34 -1.86 8.57 7.91
CA GLU A 34 -2.17 9.28 9.16
C GLU A 34 -1.00 9.24 10.15
N LYS A 35 -0.20 8.16 10.13
CA LYS A 35 1.03 8.01 10.92
C LYS A 35 2.25 8.70 10.30
N GLY A 36 2.07 9.48 9.24
CA GLY A 36 3.12 10.29 8.64
C GLY A 36 4.13 9.49 7.81
N ILE A 37 3.74 8.38 7.18
CA ILE A 37 4.65 7.58 6.34
C ILE A 37 5.28 8.40 5.20
N MET A 38 4.58 9.40 4.68
CA MET A 38 5.10 10.32 3.65
C MET A 38 6.40 11.00 4.08
N SER A 39 6.48 11.41 5.35
CA SER A 39 7.68 12.04 5.91
C SER A 39 8.85 11.07 6.06
N LYS A 40 8.61 9.75 6.04
CA LYS A 40 9.68 8.75 6.08
C LYS A 40 10.15 8.34 4.69
N LEU A 41 9.28 8.42 3.69
CA LEU A 41 9.57 7.97 2.33
C LEU A 41 10.24 9.03 1.45
N PHE A 42 9.94 10.30 1.69
CA PHE A 42 10.33 11.41 0.81
C PHE A 42 11.21 12.47 1.49
N ILE A 43 11.81 12.13 2.63
CA ILE A 43 12.78 12.95 3.35
C ILE A 43 14.13 12.23 3.34
#